data_AF-A0A955SVX8-F1
#
_entry.id   AF-A0A955SVX8-F1
#
_cell.length_a   1.000
_cell.length_b   1.000
_cell.length_c   1.000
_cell.angle_alpha   90.00
_cell.angle_beta   90.00
_cell.angle_gamma   90.00
#
_symmetry.space_group_name_H-M   'P 1'
#
loop_
_entity.id
_entity.type
_entity.pdbx_description
1 polymer ?
#
loop_
_entity_poly.entity_id
_entity_poly.type
_entity_poly.pdbx_seq_one_letter_code
_entity_poly.pdbx_strand_id
1 'polypeptide(L)'
;MSETSGQIFPKRPWFAAPFDALPIGALLMDSNGETIFANRYLLDLFGMTPEGYMGKKFGEAFSCLYHLKGFKECGEGEHCDTCYFRSLLDSSFEGCGSVKKGVFTETFQIDGEEKQLWLEVGSELTELDGETYALLTIVDVTKHINFDVELAN
;
A
#
# COMPACT_ATOMS: atom_id res chain seq x y z
N MET A 1 4.65 8.73 28.85
CA MET A 1 3.46 9.16 28.11
C MET A 1 3.81 8.98 26.65
N SER A 2 3.35 7.88 26.06
CA SER A 2 3.67 7.48 24.69
C SER A 2 3.00 8.44 23.71
N GLU A 3 3.80 9.08 22.86
CA GLU A 3 3.26 9.76 21.68
C GLU A 3 2.69 8.68 20.76
N THR A 4 1.42 8.82 20.37
CA THR A 4 0.73 7.87 19.49
C THR A 4 1.36 7.86 18.09
N SER A 5 1.42 6.68 17.44
CA SER A 5 2.04 6.41 16.13
C SER A 5 1.72 7.42 15.02
N GLY A 6 0.53 8.05 15.05
CA GLY A 6 0.13 9.09 14.10
C GLY A 6 0.88 10.44 14.24
N GLN A 7 1.71 10.64 15.27
CA GLN A 7 2.45 11.89 15.50
C GLN A 7 3.92 11.86 15.05
N ILE A 8 4.45 10.69 14.67
CA ILE A 8 5.89 10.50 14.42
C ILE A 8 6.30 11.04 13.03
N PHE A 9 5.51 10.75 12.00
CA PHE A 9 5.80 11.11 10.61
C PHE A 9 5.54 12.57 10.24
N PRO A 10 4.44 13.23 10.67
CA PRO A 10 4.20 14.62 10.29
C PRO A 10 5.20 15.64 10.89
N LYS A 11 6.04 15.25 11.86
CA LYS A 11 7.02 16.14 12.52
C LYS A 11 8.40 16.19 11.86
N ARG A 12 8.71 15.33 10.88
CA ARG A 12 10.06 15.25 10.26
C ARG A 12 10.00 15.40 8.73
N PRO A 13 9.92 16.64 8.21
CA PRO A 13 9.76 16.89 6.77
C PRO A 13 10.92 16.35 5.90
N TRP A 14 12.11 16.15 6.47
CA TRP A 14 13.24 15.54 5.75
C TRP A 14 13.04 14.05 5.46
N PHE A 15 12.17 13.36 6.20
CA PHE A 15 11.96 11.92 6.04
C PHE A 15 11.24 11.59 4.73
N ALA A 16 10.24 12.39 4.35
CA ALA A 16 9.47 12.16 3.12
C ALA A 16 10.29 12.43 1.85
N ALA A 17 11.21 13.41 1.90
CA ALA A 17 11.90 13.90 0.71
C ALA A 17 12.68 12.83 -0.09
N PRO A 18 13.44 11.90 0.54
CA PRO A 18 14.04 10.78 -0.18
C PRO A 18 13.01 9.91 -0.91
N PHE A 19 11.88 9.57 -0.26
CA PHE A 19 10.86 8.72 -0.87
C PHE A 19 10.07 9.46 -1.95
N ASP A 20 9.80 10.74 -1.78
CA ASP A 20 9.13 11.58 -2.79
C ASP A 20 9.97 11.77 -4.06
N ALA A 21 11.29 11.60 -3.97
CA ALA A 21 12.18 11.65 -5.12
C ALA A 21 12.25 10.32 -5.91
N LEU A 22 11.71 9.23 -5.37
CA LEU A 22 11.76 7.91 -6.02
C LEU A 22 10.55 7.72 -6.94
N PRO A 23 10.73 7.12 -8.14
CA PRO A 23 9.64 6.74 -9.02
C PRO A 23 9.00 5.40 -8.60
N ILE A 24 8.82 5.20 -7.30
CA ILE A 24 8.18 4.02 -6.71
C ILE A 24 7.21 4.47 -5.64
N GLY A 25 6.09 3.76 -5.48
CA GLY A 25 5.20 3.99 -4.36
C GLY A 25 5.86 3.49 -3.08
N ALA A 26 5.89 4.32 -2.04
CA ALA A 26 6.35 3.95 -0.72
C ALA A 26 5.21 4.16 0.27
N LEU A 27 4.88 3.10 1.03
CA LEU A 27 3.79 3.08 1.99
C LEU A 27 4.32 2.49 3.30
N LEU A 28 4.09 3.18 4.41
CA LEU A 28 4.40 2.64 5.73
C LEU A 28 3.11 2.33 6.47
N MET A 29 3.03 1.13 7.03
CA MET A 29 1.87 0.65 7.76
C MET A 29 2.28 0.14 9.14
N ASP A 30 1.43 0.34 10.14
CA ASP A 30 1.65 -0.20 11.48
C ASP A 30 1.21 -1.68 11.58
N SER A 31 1.38 -2.28 12.76
CA SER A 31 0.99 -3.68 13.02
C SER A 31 -0.53 -3.93 12.95
N ASN A 32 -1.36 -2.89 12.96
CA ASN A 32 -2.81 -3.01 12.75
C ASN A 32 -3.18 -2.92 11.26
N GLY A 33 -2.19 -2.70 10.39
CA GLY A 33 -2.39 -2.47 8.97
C GLY A 33 -2.93 -1.08 8.66
N GLU A 34 -2.76 -0.10 9.56
CA GLU A 34 -3.14 1.29 9.33
C GLU A 34 -2.00 2.05 8.65
N THR A 35 -2.34 2.88 7.67
CA THR A 35 -1.34 3.66 6.93
C THR A 35 -0.85 4.83 7.76
N ILE A 36 0.47 4.93 7.90
CA ILE A 36 1.15 5.99 8.65
C ILE A 36 1.87 6.97 7.70
N PHE A 37 2.28 6.51 6.52
CA PHE A 37 2.95 7.34 5.53
C PHE A 37 2.69 6.81 4.12
N ALA A 38 2.48 7.71 3.16
CA ALA A 38 2.48 7.44 1.73
C ALA A 38 3.27 8.54 1.02
N ASN A 39 4.19 8.19 0.14
CA ASN A 39 4.93 9.18 -0.64
C ASN A 39 4.08 9.78 -1.77
N ARG A 40 4.53 10.91 -2.32
CA ARG A 40 3.85 11.62 -3.41
C ARG A 40 3.58 10.73 -4.61
N TYR A 41 4.55 9.92 -5.02
CA TYR A 41 4.41 9.04 -6.18
C TYR A 41 3.22 8.07 -6.03
N LEU A 42 3.05 7.48 -4.84
CA LEU A 42 1.93 6.59 -4.58
C LEU A 42 0.60 7.32 -4.59
N LEU A 43 0.53 8.52 -4.00
CA LEU A 43 -0.69 9.33 -4.01
C LEU A 43 -1.08 9.71 -5.44
N ASP A 44 -0.11 10.11 -6.27
CA ASP A 44 -0.34 10.47 -7.66
C ASP A 44 -0.79 9.25 -8.49
N LEU A 45 -0.24 8.06 -8.23
CA LEU A 45 -0.65 6.81 -8.89
C LEU A 45 -2.13 6.50 -8.66
N PHE A 46 -2.66 6.78 -7.47
CA PHE A 46 -4.05 6.52 -7.09
C PHE A 46 -4.97 7.75 -7.18
N GLY A 47 -4.48 8.89 -7.69
CA GLY A 47 -5.28 10.12 -7.80
C GLY A 47 -5.72 10.69 -6.44
N MET A 48 -4.92 10.50 -5.40
CA MET A 48 -5.26 10.84 -4.01
C MET A 48 -4.67 12.16 -3.52
N THR A 49 -5.34 12.81 -2.58
CA THR A 49 -4.77 13.93 -1.81
C THR A 49 -4.10 13.44 -0.51
N PRO A 50 -3.12 14.19 0.03
CA PRO A 50 -2.38 13.80 1.25
C PRO A 50 -3.24 13.58 2.50
N GLU A 51 -4.46 14.12 2.54
CA GLU A 51 -5.36 14.03 3.70
C GLU A 51 -6.14 12.71 3.73
N GLY A 52 -6.12 11.93 2.64
CA GLY A 52 -7.06 10.83 2.43
C GLY A 52 -6.66 9.47 3.01
N TYR A 53 -5.39 9.25 3.38
CA TYR A 53 -4.85 7.91 3.66
C TYR A 53 -4.53 7.62 5.14
N MET A 54 -4.26 8.66 5.94
CA MET A 54 -3.72 8.49 7.29
C MET A 54 -4.68 7.71 8.20
N GLY A 55 -4.17 6.69 8.91
CA GLY A 55 -4.94 5.85 9.83
C GLY A 55 -5.88 4.86 9.15
N LYS A 56 -5.86 4.76 7.81
CA LYS A 56 -6.73 3.85 7.05
C LYS A 56 -5.98 2.61 6.61
N LYS A 57 -6.69 1.49 6.50
CA LYS A 57 -6.18 0.28 5.84
C LYS A 57 -6.03 0.51 4.33
N PHE A 58 -5.18 -0.26 3.66
CA PHE A 58 -4.87 -0.06 2.24
C PHE A 58 -6.10 0.02 1.33
N GLY A 59 -7.03 -0.93 1.42
CA GLY A 59 -8.22 -0.93 0.55
C GLY A 59 -9.15 0.26 0.80
N GLU A 60 -9.16 0.80 2.01
CA GLU A 60 -9.93 1.99 2.40
C GLU A 60 -9.22 3.29 1.96
N ALA A 61 -7.90 3.35 2.12
CA ALA A 61 -7.09 4.47 1.66
C ALA A 61 -7.11 4.58 0.13
N PHE A 62 -6.78 3.50 -0.58
CA PHE A 62 -6.52 3.50 -2.03
C PHE A 62 -7.72 3.02 -2.86
N SER A 63 -8.92 3.01 -2.27
CA SER A 63 -10.19 2.75 -2.98
C SER A 63 -10.19 1.46 -3.81
N CYS A 64 -9.78 0.35 -3.19
CA CYS A 64 -9.92 -0.97 -3.78
C CYS A 64 -11.41 -1.26 -4.07
N LEU A 65 -11.72 -1.76 -5.27
CA LEU A 65 -13.10 -1.95 -5.72
C LEU A 65 -13.90 -2.85 -4.78
N TYR A 66 -13.25 -3.82 -4.13
CA TYR A 66 -13.89 -4.72 -3.18
C TYR A 66 -14.33 -4.02 -1.90
N HIS A 67 -13.59 -3.02 -1.42
CA HIS A 67 -14.04 -2.16 -0.32
C HIS A 67 -15.27 -1.32 -0.75
N LEU A 68 -15.25 -0.77 -1.96
CA LEU A 68 -16.32 0.08 -2.48
C LEU A 68 -17.64 -0.65 -2.72
N LYS A 69 -17.62 -1.98 -2.91
CA LYS A 69 -18.80 -2.82 -3.17
C LYS A 69 -19.65 -3.15 -1.94
N GLY A 70 -19.48 -2.43 -0.83
CA GLY A 70 -20.46 -2.39 0.27
C GLY A 70 -20.04 -3.13 1.54
N PHE A 71 -18.75 -3.44 1.70
CA PHE A 71 -18.22 -3.86 2.99
C PHE A 71 -17.88 -2.64 3.85
N LYS A 72 -18.12 -2.71 5.17
CA LYS A 72 -17.91 -1.56 6.05
C LYS A 72 -16.43 -1.28 6.25
N GLU A 73 -15.61 -2.33 6.24
CA GLU A 73 -14.18 -2.23 6.51
C GLU A 73 -13.36 -3.00 5.47
N CYS A 74 -12.15 -2.52 5.18
CA CYS A 74 -11.18 -3.29 4.41
C CYS A 74 -10.81 -4.57 5.16
N GLY A 75 -10.88 -5.72 4.48
CA GLY A 75 -10.65 -7.04 5.08
C GLY A 75 -11.92 -7.85 5.32
N GLU A 76 -13.09 -7.29 5.02
CA GLU A 76 -14.39 -7.98 5.05
C GLU A 76 -14.78 -8.50 3.66
N GLY A 77 -15.43 -9.67 3.61
CA GLY A 77 -15.92 -10.31 2.39
C GLY A 77 -15.01 -11.41 1.84
N GLU A 78 -15.59 -12.38 1.10
CA GLU A 78 -14.88 -13.57 0.61
C GLU A 78 -13.65 -13.25 -0.25
N HIS A 79 -13.67 -12.13 -0.99
CA HIS A 79 -12.51 -11.71 -1.79
C HIS A 79 -11.35 -11.19 -0.93
N CYS A 80 -11.63 -10.67 0.26
CA CYS A 80 -10.60 -10.20 1.18
C CYS A 80 -9.85 -11.34 1.86
N ASP A 81 -10.40 -12.56 1.87
CA ASP A 81 -9.73 -13.76 2.41
C ASP A 81 -8.54 -14.19 1.53
N THR A 82 -8.58 -13.87 0.24
CA THR A 82 -7.52 -14.15 -0.73
C THR A 82 -6.75 -12.89 -1.16
N CYS A 83 -6.96 -11.76 -0.47
CA CYS A 83 -6.29 -10.51 -0.78
C CYS A 83 -4.78 -10.65 -0.60
N TYR A 84 -4.06 -10.55 -1.72
CA TYR A 84 -2.59 -10.69 -1.73
C TYR A 84 -1.93 -9.67 -0.82
N PHE A 85 -2.41 -8.43 -0.83
CA PHE A 85 -1.86 -7.35 0.00
C PHE A 85 -1.97 -7.64 1.49
N ARG A 86 -3.13 -8.18 1.93
CA ARG A 86 -3.35 -8.61 3.31
C ARG A 86 -2.41 -9.77 3.68
N SER A 87 -2.37 -10.80 2.84
CA SER A 87 -1.48 -11.95 3.05
C SER A 87 -0.01 -11.53 3.13
N LEU A 88 0.42 -10.57 2.29
CA LEU A 88 1.76 -10.01 2.31
C LEU A 88 2.07 -9.33 3.64
N LEU A 89 1.17 -8.46 4.12
CA LEU A 89 1.31 -7.79 5.41
C LEU A 89 1.34 -8.77 6.58
N ASP A 90 0.36 -9.67 6.66
CA ASP A 90 0.25 -10.67 7.72
C ASP A 90 1.55 -11.51 7.79
N SER A 91 2.01 -12.01 6.62
CA SER A 91 3.25 -12.80 6.54
C SER A 91 4.51 -12.01 6.91
N SER A 92 4.49 -10.68 6.74
CA SER A 92 5.61 -9.81 7.13
C SER A 92 5.69 -9.73 8.65
N PHE A 93 4.57 -9.45 9.33
CA PHE A 93 4.51 -9.35 10.79
C PHE A 93 4.65 -10.69 11.51
N GLU A 94 4.32 -11.82 10.88
CA GLU A 94 4.52 -13.17 11.43
C GLU A 94 6.00 -13.62 11.46
N GLY A 95 6.95 -12.77 11.03
CA GLY A 95 8.38 -12.96 11.35
C GLY A 95 9.17 -13.81 10.35
N CYS A 96 8.74 -13.88 9.08
CA CYS A 96 9.45 -14.64 8.06
C CYS A 96 10.79 -14.03 7.58
N GLY A 97 11.24 -12.92 8.17
CA GLY A 97 12.61 -12.37 8.07
C GLY A 97 13.14 -12.09 6.65
N SER A 98 12.28 -12.11 5.64
CA SER A 98 12.63 -12.01 4.23
C SER A 98 11.75 -10.99 3.57
N VAL A 99 12.37 -10.18 2.70
CA VAL A 99 11.66 -9.30 1.78
C VAL A 99 10.67 -10.17 0.99
N LYS A 100 9.38 -9.97 1.22
CA LYS A 100 8.34 -10.64 0.45
C LYS A 100 8.03 -9.77 -0.76
N LYS A 101 8.14 -10.34 -1.96
CA LYS A 101 7.78 -9.68 -3.21
C LYS A 101 6.81 -10.53 -3.99
N GLY A 102 5.90 -9.87 -4.68
CA GLY A 102 5.13 -10.51 -5.74
C GLY A 102 4.30 -9.52 -6.51
N VAL A 103 3.76 -10.01 -7.61
CA VAL A 103 2.89 -9.26 -8.50
C VAL A 103 1.47 -9.73 -8.28
N PHE A 104 0.54 -8.80 -8.09
CA PHE A 104 -0.88 -9.08 -8.07
C PHE A 104 -1.63 -8.14 -8.99
N THR A 105 -2.84 -8.53 -9.36
CA THR A 105 -3.75 -7.68 -10.14
C THR A 105 -4.99 -7.40 -9.32
N GLU A 106 -5.38 -6.14 -9.27
CA GLU A 106 -6.63 -5.72 -8.65
C GLU A 106 -7.25 -4.53 -9.36
N THR A 107 -8.55 -4.34 -9.15
CA THR A 107 -9.28 -3.17 -9.65
C THR A 107 -9.45 -2.12 -8.57
N PHE A 108 -9.11 -0.88 -8.91
CA PHE A 108 -9.19 0.29 -8.06
C PHE A 108 -10.07 1.36 -8.69
N GLN A 109 -10.72 2.18 -7.87
CA GLN A 109 -11.38 3.40 -8.37
C GLN A 109 -10.38 4.56 -8.30
N ILE A 110 -9.92 5.03 -9.46
CA ILE A 110 -8.91 6.09 -9.59
C ILE A 110 -9.49 7.17 -10.50
N ASP A 111 -9.54 8.41 -10.02
CA ASP A 111 -10.15 9.56 -10.72
C ASP A 111 -11.61 9.32 -11.16
N GLY A 112 -12.35 8.51 -10.42
CA GLY A 112 -13.74 8.15 -10.73
C GLY A 112 -13.91 7.02 -11.75
N GLU A 113 -12.81 6.46 -12.26
CA GLU A 113 -12.81 5.33 -13.21
C GLU A 113 -12.33 4.05 -12.54
N GLU A 114 -12.93 2.91 -12.90
CA GLU A 114 -12.41 1.59 -12.52
C GLU A 114 -11.17 1.28 -13.37
N LYS A 115 -10.00 1.18 -12.72
CA LYS A 115 -8.74 0.84 -13.35
C LYS A 115 -8.21 -0.48 -12.78
N GLN A 116 -8.00 -1.46 -13.63
CA GLN A 116 -7.28 -2.67 -13.27
C GLN A 116 -5.78 -2.40 -13.33
N LEU A 117 -5.09 -2.58 -12.21
CA LEU A 117 -3.65 -2.40 -12.10
C LEU A 117 -2.98 -3.74 -11.80
N TRP A 118 -1.81 -3.95 -12.40
CA TRP A 118 -0.87 -4.96 -11.96
C TRP A 118 0.20 -4.28 -11.10
N LEU A 119 0.26 -4.66 -9.84
CA LEU A 119 1.14 -4.07 -8.85
C LEU A 119 2.18 -5.09 -8.41
N GLU A 120 3.46 -4.77 -8.62
CA GLU A 120 4.55 -5.45 -7.91
C GLU A 120 4.68 -4.81 -6.54
N VAL A 121 4.50 -5.61 -5.48
CA VAL A 121 4.59 -5.15 -4.10
C VAL A 121 5.66 -5.91 -3.34
N GLY A 122 6.55 -5.14 -2.73
CA GLY A 122 7.58 -5.62 -1.80
C GLY A 122 7.25 -5.20 -0.37
N SER A 123 7.60 -6.02 0.61
CA SER A 123 7.44 -5.70 2.04
C SER A 123 8.71 -5.97 2.83
N GLU A 124 9.08 -5.03 3.70
CA GLU A 124 10.16 -5.17 4.68
C GLU A 124 9.73 -4.59 6.03
N LEU A 125 10.01 -5.31 7.12
CA LEU A 125 9.76 -4.81 8.46
C LEU A 125 10.87 -3.85 8.89
N THR A 126 10.49 -2.77 9.56
CA THR A 126 11.41 -1.80 10.14
C THR A 126 10.96 -1.42 11.54
N GLU A 127 11.92 -1.07 12.40
CA GLU A 127 11.65 -0.60 13.76
C GLU A 127 11.90 0.90 13.82
N LEU A 128 10.93 1.65 14.33
CA LEU A 128 11.05 3.08 14.58
C LEU A 128 10.52 3.40 15.97
N ASP A 129 11.37 3.99 16.81
CA ASP A 129 11.05 4.37 18.20
C ASP A 129 10.47 3.21 19.05
N GLY A 130 10.90 1.97 18.79
CA GLY A 130 10.48 0.76 19.51
C GLY A 130 9.19 0.13 18.99
N GLU A 131 8.59 0.69 17.94
CA GLU A 131 7.40 0.17 17.27
C GLU A 131 7.78 -0.44 15.91
N THR A 132 7.14 -1.55 15.55
CA THR A 132 7.39 -2.26 14.29
C THR A 132 6.42 -1.79 13.21
N TYR A 133 6.95 -1.46 12.04
CA TYR A 133 6.20 -1.04 10.87
C TYR A 133 6.55 -1.91 9.66
N ALA A 134 5.62 -2.04 8.71
CA ALA A 134 5.87 -2.62 7.41
C ALA A 134 6.08 -1.50 6.39
N LEU A 135 7.27 -1.44 5.78
CA LEU A 135 7.55 -0.62 4.61
C LEU A 135 7.21 -1.41 3.36
N LEU A 136 6.23 -0.92 2.62
CA LEU A 136 5.82 -1.48 1.34
C LEU A 136 6.34 -0.62 0.19
N THR A 137 6.91 -1.28 -0.81
CA THR A 137 7.22 -0.69 -2.11
C THR A 137 6.20 -1.14 -3.13
N ILE A 138 5.61 -0.23 -3.89
CA ILE A 138 4.56 -0.52 -4.87
C ILE A 138 4.98 0.02 -6.23
N VAL A 139 4.97 -0.84 -7.24
CA VAL A 139 5.31 -0.47 -8.63
C VAL A 139 4.17 -0.91 -9.55
N ASP A 140 3.60 0.03 -10.32
CA ASP A 140 2.66 -0.28 -11.39
C ASP A 140 3.42 -0.89 -12.59
N VAL A 141 3.19 -2.18 -12.81
CA VAL A 141 3.79 -2.96 -13.91
C VAL A 141 2.76 -3.28 -15.01
N THR A 142 1.60 -2.63 -15.00
CA THR A 142 0.49 -2.87 -15.96
C THR A 142 0.95 -2.75 -17.41
N LYS A 143 1.72 -1.71 -17.73
CA LYS A 143 2.23 -1.51 -19.10
C LYS A 143 3.19 -2.62 -19.54
N HIS A 144 4.04 -3.10 -18.63
CA HIS A 144 4.99 -4.17 -18.92
C HIS A 144 4.25 -5.48 -19.23
N ILE A 145 3.27 -5.83 -18.39
CA ILE A 145 2.48 -7.04 -18.57
C ILE A 145 1.64 -6.99 -19.85
N ASN A 146 0.99 -5.86 -20.14
CA ASN A 146 0.21 -5.72 -21.37
C ASN A 146 1.09 -5.86 -22.62
N PHE A 147 2.29 -5.29 -22.61
CA PHE A 147 3.24 -5.40 -23.72
C PHE A 147 3.71 -6.85 -23.92
N ASP A 148 4.02 -7.57 -22.84
CA ASP A 148 4.43 -8.99 -22.93
C ASP A 148 3.29 -9.88 -23.46
N VAL A 149 2.04 -9.60 -23.08
CA VAL A 149 0.85 -10.29 -23.61
C VAL A 149 0.64 -9.98 -25.10
N GLU A 150 0.86 -8.74 -25.54
CA GLU A 150 0.77 -8.37 -26.96
C GLU A 150 1.82 -9.08 -27.81
N LEU A 151 3.06 -9.23 -27.31
CA LEU A 151 4.13 -9.93 -28.02
C LEU A 151 3.97 -11.46 -28.06
N ALA A 152 3.22 -12.03 -27.12
CA ALA A 152 2.95 -13.46 -27.05
C ALA A 152 1.81 -13.91 -27.98
N ASN A 153 1.07 -12.96 -28.56
CA ASN A 153 -0.04 -13.19 -29.50
C ASN A 153 0.36 -12.89 -30.95
#